data_AF-A0A2E6RK03-F1
#
_entry.id   AF-A0A2E6RK03-F1
#
_cell.length_a   1.000
_cell.length_b   1.000
_cell.length_c   1.000
_cell.angle_alpha   90.00
_cell.angle_beta   90.00
_cell.angle_gamma   90.00
#
_symmetry.space_group_name_H-M   'P 1'
#
loop_
_entity.id
_entity.type
_entity.pdbx_description
1 polymer ?
#
loop_
_entity_poly.entity_id
_entity_poly.type
_entity_poly.pdbx_seq_one_letter_code
_entity_poly.pdbx_strand_id
1 'polypeptide(L)' 'MTPPDNIFPNETQPIIMNHNHSNDQWHVAEETNGRLAMIGFVAAVGAYIFTGNIIPGIF' A
#
# COMPACT_ATOMS: atom_id res chain seq x y z
N MET A 1 41.36 -27.82 -13.04
CA MET A 1 41.22 -27.21 -11.70
C MET A 1 40.10 -26.19 -11.81
N THR A 2 38.87 -26.53 -11.44
CA THR A 2 37.75 -25.57 -11.39
C THR A 2 37.87 -24.73 -10.12
N PRO A 3 37.47 -23.44 -10.14
CA PRO A 3 37.45 -22.63 -8.93
C PRO A 3 36.52 -23.27 -7.89
N PRO A 4 36.86 -23.22 -6.58
CA PRO A 4 36.03 -23.79 -5.54
C PRO A 4 34.65 -23.14 -5.56
N ASP A 5 33.61 -23.98 -5.50
CA ASP A 5 32.22 -23.52 -5.44
C ASP A 5 32.03 -22.65 -4.20
N ASN A 6 31.53 -21.42 -4.38
CA ASN A 6 31.24 -20.52 -3.29
C ASN A 6 30.02 -21.04 -2.50
N ILE A 7 30.30 -21.83 -1.45
CA ILE A 7 29.30 -22.56 -0.65
C ILE A 7 28.48 -21.64 0.29
N PHE A 8 28.83 -20.35 0.39
CA PHE A 8 28.15 -19.37 1.21
C PHE A 8 27.41 -18.35 0.35
N PRO A 9 26.07 -18.33 0.35
CA PRO A 9 25.29 -17.27 -0.28
C PRO A 9 25.62 -15.93 0.38
N ASN A 10 26.14 -14.96 -0.39
CA ASN A 10 26.34 -13.59 0.08
C ASN A 10 25.00 -12.84 0.01
N GLU A 11 24.06 -13.22 0.87
CA GLU A 11 22.82 -12.49 1.03
C GLU A 11 23.03 -11.23 1.90
N THR A 12 22.28 -10.18 1.60
CA THR A 12 22.30 -8.96 2.42
C THR A 12 21.69 -9.29 3.78
N GLN A 13 22.45 -9.06 4.84
CA GLN A 13 21.95 -9.19 6.20
C GLN A 13 20.76 -8.22 6.38
N PRO A 14 19.57 -8.67 6.80
CA PRO A 14 18.47 -7.75 7.08
C PRO A 14 18.84 -6.89 8.28
N ILE A 15 19.06 -5.60 8.02
CA ILE A 15 19.33 -4.60 9.06
C ILE A 15 17.98 -4.23 9.69
N ILE A 16 17.84 -4.43 10.99
CA ILE A 16 16.70 -3.94 11.76
C ILE A 16 16.87 -2.43 11.86
N MET A 17 16.23 -1.69 10.96
CA MET A 17 16.20 -0.24 11.01
C MET A 17 15.25 0.16 12.15
N ASN A 18 15.82 0.56 13.29
CA ASN A 18 15.05 1.07 14.43
C ASN A 18 14.63 2.52 14.14
N HIS A 19 13.63 2.68 13.28
CA HIS A 19 13.01 3.99 13.03
C HIS A 19 12.22 4.37 14.28
N ASN A 20 12.60 5.46 14.92
CA ASN A 20 11.93 5.96 16.11
C ASN A 20 10.53 6.48 15.68
N HIS A 21 9.54 5.58 15.71
CA HIS A 21 8.17 5.70 15.18
C HIS A 21 7.29 6.70 15.96
N SER A 22 7.91 7.65 16.66
CA SER A 22 7.25 8.47 17.69
C SER A 22 6.42 9.61 17.10
N ASN A 23 6.52 9.87 15.80
CA ASN A 23 5.86 11.02 15.14
C ASN A 23 5.70 10.83 13.62
N ASP A 24 5.43 9.61 13.16
CA ASP A 24 5.22 9.28 11.75
C ASP A 24 3.83 9.72 11.28
N GLN A 25 3.53 11.01 11.45
CA GLN A 25 2.31 11.65 10.96
C GLN A 25 2.11 11.40 9.46
N TRP A 26 3.21 11.25 8.72
CA TRP A 26 3.22 10.87 7.31
C TRP A 26 2.73 9.43 7.07
N HIS A 27 3.11 8.48 7.92
CA HIS A 27 2.67 7.08 7.80
C HIS A 27 1.17 6.94 8.11
N VAL A 28 0.70 7.65 9.14
CA VAL A 28 -0.74 7.74 9.44
C VAL A 28 -1.49 8.42 8.29
N ALA A 29 -0.93 9.47 7.69
CA ALA A 29 -1.53 10.13 6.53
C ALA A 29 -1.61 9.19 5.31
N GLU A 30 -0.58 8.41 5.02
CA GLU A 30 -0.58 7.41 3.93
C GLU A 30 -1.65 6.34 4.15
N GLU A 31 -1.72 5.79 5.37
CA GLU A 31 -2.70 4.76 5.69
C GLU A 31 -4.15 5.30 5.64
N THR A 32 -4.37 6.49 6.20
CA THR A 32 -5.69 7.14 6.19
C THR A 32 -6.14 7.52 4.78
N ASN A 33 -5.26 8.09 3.96
CA ASN A 33 -5.55 8.39 2.55
C ASN A 33 -5.86 7.11 1.76
N GLY A 34 -5.12 6.02 1.98
CA GLY A 34 -5.38 4.72 1.37
C GLY A 34 -6.75 4.16 1.72
N ARG A 35 -7.14 4.21 3.00
CA ARG A 35 -8.46 3.75 3.47
C ARG A 35 -9.60 4.58 2.88
N LEU A 36 -9.45 5.91 2.86
CA LEU A 36 -10.46 6.80 2.27
C LEU A 36 -10.63 6.54 0.77
N ALA A 37 -9.55 6.29 0.03
CA ALA A 37 -9.62 5.93 -1.39
C ALA A 37 -10.37 4.61 -1.63
N MET A 38 -10.12 3.59 -0.80
CA MET A 38 -10.84 2.31 -0.89
C MET A 38 -12.34 2.48 -0.62
N ILE A 39 -12.70 3.26 0.41
CA ILE A 39 -14.10 3.57 0.71
C ILE A 39 -14.74 4.35 -0.44
N GLY A 40 -14.04 5.35 -1.00
CA GLY A 40 -14.52 6.14 -2.14
C GLY A 40 -14.78 5.28 -3.38
N PHE A 41 -13.91 4.31 -3.65
CA PHE A 41 -14.10 3.36 -4.75
C PHE A 41 -15.32 2.46 -4.53
N VAL A 42 -15.44 1.86 -3.33
CA VAL A 42 -16.59 1.00 -3.00
C VAL A 42 -17.90 1.80 -3.01
N ALA A 43 -17.88 3.04 -2.54
CA ALA A 43 -19.01 3.95 -2.60
C ALA A 43 -19.41 4.30 -4.04
N ALA A 44 -18.44 4.54 -4.94
CA ALA A 44 -18.70 4.80 -6.35
C ALA A 44 -19.32 3.57 -7.05
N VAL A 45 -18.78 2.38 -6.79
CA VAL A 45 -19.34 1.12 -7.30
C VAL A 45 -20.74 0.87 -6.74
N GLY A 46 -20.93 1.10 -5.44
CA GLY A 46 -22.23 1.01 -4.79
C GLY A 46 -23.25 1.98 -5.40
N ALA A 47 -22.89 3.25 -5.58
CA ALA A 47 -23.74 4.26 -6.22
C ALA A 47 -24.16 3.84 -7.64
N TYR A 48 -23.24 3.26 -8.42
CA TYR A 48 -23.58 2.70 -9.73
C TYR A 48 -24.60 1.56 -9.65
N ILE A 49 -24.43 0.63 -8.71
CA ILE A 49 -25.35 -0.52 -8.55
C ILE A 49 -26.73 -0.10 -8.03
N PHE A 50 -26.78 0.77 -7.02
CA PHE A 50 -28.04 1.17 -6.39
C PHE A 50 -28.81 2.22 -7.19
N THR A 51 -28.13 3.09 -7.95
CA THR A 51 -28.76 4.20 -8.68
C THR A 51 -28.71 4.03 -10.20
N GLY A 52 -28.04 2.99 -10.71
CA GLY A 52 -27.91 2.69 -12.15
C GLY A 52 -27.07 3.70 -12.94
N ASN A 53 -26.51 4.71 -12.27
CA ASN A 53 -25.81 5.84 -12.84
C ASN A 53 -24.47 6.02 -12.12
N ILE A 54 -23.38 6.17 -12.87
CA ILE A 54 -22.03 6.45 -12.29
C ILE A 54 -22.06 7.80 -11.55
N ILE A 55 -22.93 8.72 -11.97
CA ILE A 55 -23.19 10.02 -11.34
C ILE A 55 -24.71 10.28 -11.37
N PRO A 56 -25.43 10.29 -10.24
CA PRO A 56 -26.79 10.81 -10.20
C PRO A 56 -26.75 12.35 -10.28
N GLY A 57 -27.25 12.93 -11.37
CA GLY A 57 -27.43 14.38 -11.50
C GLY A 57 -26.58 15.12 -12.54
N ILE A 58 -26.11 14.48 -13.61
CA ILE A 58 -25.74 15.22 -14.83
C ILE A 58 -26.98 15.32 -15.73
N PHE A 59 -27.86 16.26 -15.40
CA PHE A 59 -28.90 16.87 -16.25
C PHE A 59 -28.99 18.34 -15.88
#